data_AF-A0A850RDV9-F1
#
_entry.id   AF-A0A850RDV9-F1
#
_cell.length_a   1.000
_cell.length_b   1.000
_cell.length_c   1.000
_cell.angle_alpha   90.00
_cell.angle_beta   90.00
_cell.angle_gamma   90.00
#
_symmetry.space_group_name_H-M   'P 1'
#
loop_
_entity.id
_entity.type
_entity.pdbx_description
1 polymer ?
#
loop_
_entity_poly.entity_id
_entity_poly.type
_entity_poly.pdbx_seq_one_letter_code
_entity_poly.pdbx_strand_id
1 'polypeptide(L)'
;MEFVLSDHARKRCIRRRISIEWLRAALNHPARLESDAEDESLVHALYAVPERAFRVLRVIYNETREPVVIVTAYFDDEAKDV
;
A
#
# COMPACT_ATOMS: atom_id res chain seq x y z
N MET A 1 -10.33 7.77 3.87
CA MET A 1 -10.16 8.01 2.44
C MET A 1 -10.82 6.89 1.66
N GLU A 2 -11.60 7.26 0.65
CA GLU A 2 -12.15 6.30 -0.30
C GLU A 2 -11.09 5.93 -1.34
N PHE A 3 -11.11 4.69 -1.84
CA PHE A 3 -10.14 4.23 -2.83
C PHE A 3 -10.73 3.16 -3.73
N VAL A 4 -10.14 3.02 -4.91
CA VAL A 4 -10.39 1.90 -5.82
C VAL A 4 -9.09 1.16 -6.11
N LEU A 5 -9.21 -0.14 -6.43
CA LEU A 5 -8.08 -0.96 -6.83
C LEU A 5 -7.95 -0.96 -8.35
N SER A 6 -6.75 -0.64 -8.84
CA SER A 6 -6.39 -1.01 -10.21
C SER A 6 -6.48 -2.52 -10.42
N ASP A 7 -6.56 -2.97 -11.67
CA ASP A 7 -6.54 -4.39 -12.00
C ASP A 7 -5.29 -5.11 -11.46
N HIS A 8 -4.14 -4.42 -11.56
CA HIS A 8 -2.89 -4.89 -10.99
C HIS A 8 -2.98 -5.04 -9.47
N ALA A 9 -3.38 -3.99 -8.75
CA ALA A 9 -3.50 -4.00 -7.29
C ALA A 9 -4.44 -5.11 -6.81
N ARG A 10 -5.61 -5.28 -7.44
CA ARG A 10 -6.57 -6.34 -7.09
C ARG A 10 -5.93 -7.73 -7.19
N LYS A 11 -5.27 -8.03 -8.31
CA LYS A 11 -4.57 -9.31 -8.51
C LYS A 11 -3.41 -9.51 -7.52
N ARG A 12 -2.71 -8.45 -7.13
CA ARG A 12 -1.62 -8.53 -6.14
C ARG A 12 -2.15 -8.76 -4.73
N CYS A 13 -3.21 -8.05 -4.32
CA CYS A 13 -3.81 -8.20 -3.00
C CYS A 13 -4.35 -9.61 -2.78
N ILE A 14 -5.07 -10.16 -3.76
CA ILE A 14 -5.58 -11.55 -3.71
C ILE A 14 -4.43 -12.54 -3.55
N ARG A 15 -3.39 -12.46 -4.40
CA ARG A 15 -2.26 -13.40 -4.37
C ARG A 15 -1.46 -13.33 -3.07
N ARG A 16 -1.31 -12.14 -2.49
CA ARG A 16 -0.53 -11.90 -1.26
C ARG A 16 -1.37 -11.94 0.02
N ARG A 17 -2.67 -12.21 -0.11
CA ARG A 17 -3.64 -12.20 1.01
C ARG A 17 -3.60 -10.87 1.79
N ILE A 18 -3.55 -9.76 1.07
CA ILE A 18 -3.62 -8.41 1.65
C ILE A 18 -5.10 -8.07 1.83
N SER A 19 -5.48 -7.79 3.08
CA SER A 19 -6.84 -7.38 3.44
C SER A 19 -7.13 -5.94 3.00
N ILE A 20 -8.38 -5.69 2.59
CA ILE A 20 -8.91 -4.34 2.31
C ILE A 20 -8.80 -3.44 3.54
N GLU A 21 -8.99 -3.98 4.73
CA GLU A 21 -8.89 -3.21 5.98
C GLU A 21 -7.48 -2.70 6.23
N TRP A 22 -6.45 -3.47 5.86
CA TRP A 22 -5.06 -3.00 5.96
C TRP A 22 -4.74 -1.92 4.93
N LEU A 23 -5.33 -1.99 3.73
CA LEU A 23 -5.21 -0.90 2.75
C LEU A 23 -5.87 0.38 3.27
N ARG A 24 -7.07 0.25 3.83
CA ARG A 24 -7.79 1.38 4.43
C ARG A 24 -7.03 1.98 5.61
N ALA A 25 -6.46 1.13 6.47
CA ALA A 25 -5.62 1.57 7.59
C ALA A 25 -4.36 2.28 7.09
N ALA A 26 -3.69 1.76 6.05
CA ALA A 26 -2.52 2.40 5.47
C ALA A 26 -2.82 3.78 4.89
N LEU A 27 -3.97 3.96 4.23
CA LEU A 27 -4.38 5.25 3.68
C LEU A 27 -4.81 6.27 4.75
N ASN A 28 -5.44 5.82 5.84
CA ASN A 28 -5.96 6.72 6.87
C ASN A 28 -4.97 7.02 8.00
N HIS A 29 -4.13 6.03 8.34
CA HIS A 29 -3.20 6.07 9.46
C HIS A 29 -1.84 5.49 9.05
N PRO A 30 -1.19 6.05 8.01
CA PRO A 30 0.15 5.63 7.63
C PRO A 30 1.12 5.93 8.78
N ALA A 31 2.05 5.01 9.02
CA ALA A 31 3.21 5.27 9.87
C ALA A 31 4.19 6.22 9.18
N ARG A 32 4.26 6.15 7.84
CA ARG A 32 5.07 7.03 7.01
C ARG A 32 4.44 7.21 5.63
N LEU A 33 4.56 8.41 5.09
CA LEU A 33 4.27 8.74 3.70
C LEU A 33 5.57 9.09 2.98
N GLU A 34 5.74 8.59 1.77
CA GLU A 34 6.87 8.91 0.88
C GLU A 34 6.31 9.19 -0.52
N SER A 35 6.81 10.23 -1.20
CA SER A 35 6.53 10.42 -2.62
C SER A 35 7.34 9.40 -3.43
N ASP A 36 6.78 8.91 -4.53
CA ASP A 36 7.54 8.10 -5.48
C ASP A 36 8.62 8.95 -6.17
N ALA A 37 9.77 8.34 -6.47
CA ALA A 37 10.93 9.05 -7.00
C ALA A 37 10.86 9.26 -8.53
N GLU A 38 10.07 8.45 -9.24
CA GLU A 38 9.93 8.48 -10.69
C GLU A 38 8.60 9.10 -11.13
N ASP A 39 7.55 9.00 -10.31
CA ASP A 39 6.21 9.53 -10.60
C ASP A 39 5.65 10.33 -9.42
N GLU A 40 5.72 11.67 -9.51
CA GLU A 40 5.22 12.59 -8.49
C GLU A 40 3.72 12.46 -8.19
N SER A 41 2.94 11.78 -9.05
CA SER A 41 1.52 11.51 -8.79
C SER A 41 1.28 10.34 -7.85
N LEU A 42 2.32 9.56 -7.52
CA LEU A 42 2.25 8.38 -6.68
C LEU A 42 2.78 8.65 -5.27
N VAL A 43 2.04 8.11 -4.29
CA VAL A 43 2.40 8.16 -2.87
C VAL A 43 2.51 6.75 -2.32
N HIS A 44 3.54 6.53 -1.51
CA HIS A 44 3.79 5.32 -0.75
C HIS A 44 3.32 5.53 0.69
N ALA A 45 2.23 4.86 1.05
CA ALA A 45 1.79 4.75 2.44
C ALA A 45 2.34 3.47 3.07
N LEU A 46 3.14 3.63 4.12
CA LEU A 46 3.71 2.53 4.89
C LEU A 46 2.89 2.34 6.17
N TYR A 47 2.48 1.11 6.43
CA TYR A 47 1.69 0.75 7.59
C TYR A 47 2.22 -0.53 8.24
N ALA A 48 2.60 -0.47 9.51
CA ALA A 48 3.00 -1.65 10.26
C ALA A 48 1.75 -2.42 10.70
N VAL A 49 1.52 -3.61 10.14
CA VAL A 49 0.30 -4.40 10.38
C VAL A 49 0.41 -5.17 11.69
N PRO A 50 -0.33 -4.81 12.76
CA PRO A 50 -0.20 -5.45 14.07
C PRO A 50 -0.57 -6.94 14.04
N GLU A 51 -1.59 -7.31 13.28
CA GLU A 51 -2.05 -8.70 13.15
C GLU A 51 -1.07 -9.59 12.38
N ARG A 52 -0.01 -9.00 11.80
CA ARG A 52 0.99 -9.69 11.00
C ARG A 52 2.39 -9.44 11.54
N ALA A 53 2.55 -9.51 12.86
CA ALA A 53 3.83 -9.32 13.57
C ALA A 53 4.52 -8.00 13.17
N PHE A 54 3.73 -6.94 13.00
CA PHE A 54 4.18 -5.60 12.61
C PHE A 54 4.94 -5.54 11.28
N ARG A 55 4.74 -6.52 10.39
CA ARG A 55 5.27 -6.45 9.03
C ARG A 55 4.76 -5.19 8.33
N VAL A 56 5.68 -4.45 7.71
CA VAL A 56 5.35 -3.21 7.00
C VAL A 56 4.63 -3.55 5.70
N LEU A 57 3.41 -3.07 5.56
CA LEU A 57 2.65 -3.03 4.33
C LEU A 57 2.93 -1.70 3.63
N ARG A 58 3.46 -1.76 2.41
CA ARG A 58 3.58 -0.63 1.51
C ARG A 58 2.42 -0.62 0.53
N VAL A 59 1.69 0.48 0.50
CA VAL A 59 0.58 0.74 -0.41
C VAL A 59 0.96 1.90 -1.31
N ILE A 60 0.94 1.67 -2.62
CA ILE A 60 1.25 2.69 -3.62
C ILE A 60 -0.06 3.10 -4.28
N TYR A 61 -0.40 4.38 -4.22
CA TYR A 61 -1.62 4.91 -4.80
C TYR A 61 -1.36 6.23 -5.54
N ASN A 62 -2.17 6.49 -6.56
CA ASN A 62 -2.18 7.77 -7.25
C ASN A 62 -3.06 8.76 -6.48
N GLU A 63 -2.44 9.81 -5.93
CA GLU A 63 -3.13 10.81 -5.10
C GLU A 63 -3.86 11.88 -5.90
N THR A 64 -3.60 11.99 -7.21
CA THR A 64 -4.21 13.00 -8.09
C THR A 64 -5.61 12.62 -8.58
N ARG A 65 -6.19 11.52 -8.08
CA ARG A 65 -7.50 10.98 -8.47
C ARG A 65 -8.45 10.93 -7.27
N GLU A 66 -9.74 11.11 -7.52
CA GLU A 66 -10.81 11.00 -6.52
C GLU A 66 -11.89 10.02 -7.02
N PRO A 67 -12.10 8.86 -6.36
CA PRO A 67 -11.30 8.33 -5.25
C PRO A 67 -9.88 7.97 -5.70
N VAL A 68 -8.92 7.92 -4.76
CA VAL A 68 -7.55 7.54 -5.12
C VAL A 68 -7.51 6.14 -5.71
N VAL A 69 -6.53 5.92 -6.57
CA VAL A 69 -6.37 4.62 -7.24
C VAL A 69 -5.15 3.92 -6.66
N ILE A 70 -5.36 2.81 -5.95
CA ILE A 70 -4.25 1.96 -5.51
C ILE A 70 -3.68 1.23 -6.74
N VAL A 71 -2.40 1.45 -6.99
CA VAL A 71 -1.64 0.88 -8.11
C VAL A 71 -1.09 -0.50 -7.72
N THR A 72 -0.56 -0.63 -6.50
CA THR A 72 -0.08 -1.91 -5.96
C THR A 72 0.01 -1.89 -4.44
N ALA A 73 0.10 -3.06 -3.84
CA ALA A 73 0.40 -3.23 -2.42
C ALA A 73 1.22 -4.51 -2.20
N TYR A 74 2.15 -4.45 -1.27
CA TYR A 74 2.99 -5.57 -0.86
C TYR A 74 3.56 -5.33 0.53
N PHE A 75 3.90 -6.42 1.22
CA PHE A 75 4.66 -6.30 2.45
C PHE A 75 6.12 -6.08 2.09
N ASP A 76 6.76 -5.07 2.66
CA ASP A 76 8.21 -4.95 2.63
C ASP A 76 8.74 -6.21 3.34
N ASP A 77 9.47 -7.04 2.60
CA ASP A 77 10.18 -8.16 3.18
C ASP A 77 11.46 -7.59 3.80
N GLU A 78 11.60 -7.66 5.13
CA GLU A 78 12.94 -7.70 5.72
C GLU A 78 13.54 -9.07 5.38
N ALA A 79 14.12 -9.16 4.19
CA ALA A 79 15.09 -10.18 3.83
C ALA A 79 16.02 -9.61 2.76
N LYS A 80 16.97 -8.78 3.19
CA LYS A 80 18.34 -9.02 2.75
C LYS A 80 18.77 -10.29 3.47
N ASP A 81 18.72 -11.42 2.78
CA ASP A 81 19.66 -12.49 3.05
C ASP A 81 20.61 -12.54 1.86
N VAL A 82 21.89 -12.38 2.22
CA VAL A 82 23.14 -12.64 1.48
C VAL A 82 23.04 -13.43 0.17
#